data_AF-A0A535P2H1-F1
#
_entry.id   AF-A0A535P2H1-F1
#
_cell.length_a   1.000
_cell.length_b   1.000
_cell.length_c   1.000
_cell.angle_alpha   90.00
_cell.angle_beta   90.00
_cell.angle_gamma   90.00
#
_symmetry.space_group_name_H-M   'P 1'
#
loop_
_entity.id
_entity.type
_entity.pdbx_description
1 polymer ?
#
loop_
_entity_poly.entity_id
_entity_poly.type
_entity_poly.pdbx_seq_one_letter_code
_entity_poly.pdbx_strand_id
1 'polypeptide(L)' 'MSGREFDVILAELEKTIAVLAEGSSPLEELVAAHQRASRLLAEAQARLAELKAQADETAQLLTD' A
#
# COMPACT_ATOMS: atom_id res chain seq x y z
N MET A 1 2.04 11.55 -12.49
CA MET A 1 2.48 10.15 -12.66
C MET A 1 2.06 9.26 -11.46
N SER A 2 0.98 9.61 -10.77
CA SER A 2 0.75 9.20 -9.39
C SER A 2 -0.03 7.90 -9.15
N GLY A 3 -0.80 7.41 -10.14
CA GLY A 3 -1.59 6.18 -9.99
C GLY A 3 -0.74 4.91 -10.19
N ARG A 4 0.23 4.96 -11.11
CA ARG A 4 1.10 3.82 -11.41
C ARG A 4 1.99 3.42 -10.23
N GLU A 5 2.34 4.37 -9.36
CA GLU A 5 3.12 4.09 -8.15
C GLU A 5 2.27 3.42 -7.06
N PHE A 6 1.00 3.82 -6.90
CA PHE A 6 0.10 3.23 -5.91
C PHE A 6 -0.26 1.77 -6.25
N ASP A 7 -0.56 1.49 -7.51
CA ASP A 7 -0.87 0.12 -7.97
C ASP A 7 0.32 -0.83 -7.78
N VAL A 8 1.55 -0.34 -7.93
CA VAL A 8 2.77 -1.11 -7.68
C VAL A 8 2.91 -1.46 -6.20
N ILE A 9 2.70 -0.50 -5.29
CA ILE A 9 2.75 -0.72 -3.84
C ILE A 9 1.71 -1.79 -3.44
N LEU A 10 0.49 -1.69 -3.96
CA LEU A 10 -0.57 -2.66 -3.68
C LEU A 10 -0.23 -4.05 -4.21
N ALA A 11 0.27 -4.15 -5.44
CA ALA A 11 0.68 -5.44 -6.02
C ALA A 11 1.84 -6.09 -5.23
N GLU A 12 2.78 -5.30 -4.71
CA GLU A 12 3.83 -5.82 -3.82
C GLU A 12 3.30 -6.26 -2.46
N LEU A 13 2.33 -5.52 -1.91
CA LEU A 13 1.68 -5.88 -0.65
C LEU A 13 0.91 -7.19 -0.79
N GLU A 14 0.12 -7.37 -1.85
CA GLU A 14 -0.62 -8.59 -2.14
C GLU A 14 0.31 -9.81 -2.27
N LYS A 15 1.41 -9.67 -3.02
CA LYS A 15 2.43 -10.73 -3.13
C LYS A 15 3.03 -11.09 -1.79
N THR A 16 3.32 -10.08 -0.95
CA THR A 16 3.91 -10.31 0.38
C THR A 16 2.92 -10.99 1.32
N ILE A 17 1.63 -10.63 1.24
CA ILE A 17 0.56 -11.28 2.01
C ILE A 17 0.37 -12.73 1.55
N ALA A 18 0.50 -13.03 0.26
CA ALA A 18 0.40 -14.40 -0.25
C ALA A 18 1.45 -15.32 0.40
N VAL A 19 2.70 -14.85 0.54
CA VAL A 19 3.76 -15.59 1.24
C VAL A 19 3.40 -15.84 2.72
N LEU A 20 2.84 -14.83 3.39
CA LEU A 20 2.39 -14.97 4.79
C LEU A 20 1.23 -15.96 4.93
N ALA A 21 0.29 -15.92 3.99
CA ALA A 21 -0.90 -16.77 3.99
C ALA A 21 -0.58 -18.23 3.67
N GLU A 22 0.44 -18.49 2.86
CA GLU A 22 0.92 -19.84 2.57
C GLU A 22 1.45 -20.51 3.85
N GLY A 23 2.16 -19.76 4.70
CA GLY A 23 2.50 -20.17 6.06
C GLY A 23 3.48 -21.34 6.19
N SER A 24 3.98 -21.86 5.07
CA SER A 24 4.95 -22.98 5.02
C SER A 24 6.41 -22.53 4.99
N SER A 25 6.67 -21.23 4.83
CA SER A 25 8.02 -20.67 4.89
C SER A 25 8.61 -20.77 6.31
N PRO A 26 9.95 -20.86 6.43
CA PRO A 26 10.64 -20.69 7.71
C PRO A 26 10.20 -19.44 8.47
N LEU A 27 10.20 -19.50 9.81
CA LEU A 27 9.75 -18.40 10.67
C LEU A 27 10.47 -17.09 10.35
N GLU A 28 11.77 -17.12 10.10
CA GLU A 28 12.57 -15.93 9.77
C GLU A 28 12.07 -15.25 8.47
N GLU A 29 11.72 -16.05 7.47
CA GLU A 29 11.15 -15.55 6.21
C GLU A 29 9.74 -14.97 6.42
N LEU A 30 8.91 -15.62 7.23
CA LEU A 30 7.59 -15.11 7.59
C LEU A 30 7.68 -13.79 8.36
N VAL A 31 8.63 -13.66 9.29
CA VAL A 31 8.89 -12.41 10.01
C VAL A 31 9.36 -11.31 9.05
N ALA A 32 10.26 -11.63 8.12
CA ALA A 32 10.72 -10.68 7.12
C ALA A 32 9.58 -10.23 6.18
N ALA A 33 8.74 -11.16 5.74
CA ALA A 33 7.54 -10.89 4.95
C ALA A 33 6.56 -10.00 5.72
N HIS A 34 6.33 -10.26 7.01
CA HIS A 34 5.46 -9.45 7.85
C HIS A 34 5.98 -8.01 7.97
N GLN A 35 7.27 -7.84 8.24
CA GLN A 35 7.88 -6.51 8.32
C GLN A 35 7.79 -5.76 6.98
N ARG A 36 7.95 -6.46 5.85
CA ARG A 36 7.78 -5.88 4.52
C ARG A 36 6.32 -5.46 4.28
N ALA A 37 5.37 -6.33 4.58
CA ALA A 37 3.94 -6.03 4.44
C ALA A 37 3.53 -4.81 5.28
N SER A 38 4.02 -4.70 6.52
CA SER A 38 3.76 -3.55 7.39
C SER A 38 4.29 -2.23 6.81
N ARG A 39 5.48 -2.25 6.18
CA ARG A 39 6.04 -1.05 5.50
C ARG A 39 5.22 -0.66 4.27
N LEU A 40 4.90 -1.63 3.41
CA LEU A 40 4.10 -1.39 2.20
C LEU A 40 2.69 -0.89 2.53
N LEU A 41 2.09 -1.42 3.61
CA LEU A 41 0.79 -0.94 4.08
C LEU A 41 0.84 0.51 4.54
N ALA A 42 1.85 0.89 5.32
CA ALA A 42 2.01 2.27 5.76
C ALA A 42 2.20 3.24 4.57
N GLU A 43 2.99 2.83 3.58
CA GLU A 43 3.21 3.59 2.35
C GLU A 43 1.92 3.75 1.53
N ALA A 44 1.16 2.66 1.36
CA ALA A 44 -0.13 2.68 0.67
C ALA A 44 -1.13 3.61 1.40
N GLN A 45 -1.19 3.56 2.73
CA GLN A 45 -2.06 4.43 3.52
C GLN A 45 -1.69 5.91 3.38
N ALA A 46 -0.40 6.25 3.41
CA ALA A 46 0.07 7.60 3.18
C ALA A 46 -0.33 8.10 1.78
N ARG A 47 -0.11 7.27 0.76
CA ARG A 47 -0.44 7.62 -0.63
C ARG A 47 -1.93 7.81 -0.85
N LEU A 48 -2.76 6.96 -0.24
CA LEU A 48 -4.21 7.10 -0.27
C LEU A 48 -4.67 8.40 0.40
N ALA A 49 -4.07 8.76 1.54
CA ALA A 49 -4.38 10.02 2.23
C ALA A 49 -4.05 11.24 1.35
N GLU A 50 -2.92 11.23 0.65
CA GLU A 50 -2.53 12.28 -0.30
C GLU A 50 -3.51 12.39 -1.47
N LEU A 51 -3.88 11.27 -2.09
CA LEU A 51 -4.85 11.24 -3.19
C LEU A 51 -6.22 11.75 -2.75
N LYS A 52 -6.64 11.40 -1.53
CA LYS A 52 -7.89 11.89 -0.96
C LYS A 52 -7.84 13.40 -0.74
N ALA A 53 -6.76 13.93 -0.16
CA ALA A 53 -6.60 15.36 0.05
C ALA A 53 -6.64 16.15 -1.28
N GLN A 54 -6.00 15.63 -2.33
CA GLN A 54 -6.04 16.22 -3.67
C GLN A 54 -7.45 16.20 -4.27
N ALA A 55 -8.19 15.11 -4.09
CA ALA A 55 -9.57 15.00 -4.56
C ALA A 55 -10.48 15.98 -3.81
N ASP A 56 -10.31 16.11 -2.49
CA ASP A 56 -11.09 17.04 -1.66
C ASP A 56 -10.80 18.51 -2.03
N GLU A 57 -9.53 18.87 -2.26
CA GLU A 57 -9.12 20.21 -2.75
C GLU A 57 -9.73 20.50 -4.13
N THR A 58 -9.66 19.53 -5.04
CA THR A 58 -10.25 19.67 -6.39
C THR A 58 -11.77 19.85 -6.32
N ALA A 59 -12.45 19.12 -5.44
CA ALA A 59 -13.89 19.24 -5.27
C ALA A 59 -14.29 20.63 -4.74
N GLN A 60 -13.51 21.23 -3.83
CA GLN A 60 -13.72 22.59 -3.35
C GLN A 60 -13.56 23.61 -4.50
N LEU A 61 -12.48 23.51 -5.26
CA LEU A 61 -12.21 24.40 -6.39
C LEU A 61 -13.27 24.34 -7.51
N LEU A 62 -13.99 23.22 -7.65
CA LEU A 62 -15.05 23.05 -8.64
C LEU A 62 -16.43 23.50 -8.15
N THR A 63 -16.57 23.79 -6.86
CA THR A 63 -17.84 24.22 -6.24
C THR A 63 -17.89 25.75 -6.04
N ASP A 64 -16.73 26.42 -6.08
CA ASP A 64 -16.58 27.88 -6.09
C ASP A 64 -16.65 28.48 -7.51
#